data_AF-A0A923ZPA2-F1
#
_entry.id   AF-A0A923ZPA2-F1
#
_cell.length_a   1.000
_cell.length_b   1.000
_cell.length_c   1.000
_cell.angle_alpha   90.00
_cell.angle_beta   90.00
_cell.angle_gamma   90.00
#
_symmetry.space_group_name_H-M   'P 1'
#
loop_
_entity.id
_entity.type
_entity.pdbx_description
1 polymer ?
#
loop_
_entity_poly.entity_id
_entity_poly.type
_entity_poly.pdbx_seq_one_letter_code
_entity_poly.pdbx_strand_id
1 'polypeptide(L)'
;MDPSSGMFWSWHTGFIMFKPEGNSPQSANVNNKIESYIGGFSGNYSLLKKKVLNFPGNPFSINNNSAADIFINTNIDKIWTAANDFKITQIPVCTTPRQLATGIAANCGGVEIIRIVQ
;
A
#
# COMPACT_ATOMS: atom_id res chain seq x y z
N MET A 1 20.57 -2.38 25.48
CA MET A 1 19.63 -1.45 24.82
C MET A 1 18.44 -1.30 25.74
N ASP A 2 18.17 -0.06 26.17
CA ASP A 2 17.30 0.28 27.30
C ASP A 2 15.86 0.58 26.82
N PRO A 3 14.83 -0.12 27.33
CA PRO A 3 13.42 0.13 27.05
C PRO A 3 12.94 1.56 27.36
N SER A 4 13.71 2.35 28.12
CA SER A 4 13.40 3.75 28.45
C SER A 4 13.64 4.74 27.29
N SER A 5 14.38 4.35 26.26
CA SER A 5 14.83 5.24 25.18
C SER A 5 13.88 5.37 23.98
N GLY A 6 12.61 4.95 24.13
CA GLY A 6 11.52 5.34 23.23
C GLY A 6 11.55 4.78 21.80
N MET A 7 12.60 4.08 21.39
CA MET A 7 12.68 3.37 20.10
C MET A 7 12.22 1.92 20.25
N PHE A 8 10.93 1.76 20.52
CA PHE A 8 10.26 0.48 20.42
C PHE A 8 10.12 0.10 18.94
N TRP A 9 10.99 -0.78 18.46
CA TRP A 9 10.75 -1.60 17.27
C TRP A 9 9.68 -2.64 17.65
N SER A 10 8.41 -2.24 17.70
CA SER A 10 7.34 -3.16 18.08
C SER A 10 7.04 -4.12 16.94
N TRP A 11 7.71 -5.27 16.95
CA TRP A 11 7.28 -6.54 16.32
C TRP A 11 5.94 -7.07 16.90
N HIS A 12 5.06 -6.22 17.43
CA HIS A 12 3.77 -6.68 17.96
C HIS A 12 2.74 -6.81 16.83
N THR A 13 2.60 -8.07 16.39
CA THR A 13 1.43 -8.70 15.78
C THR A 13 0.90 -8.09 14.48
N GLY A 14 1.60 -8.31 13.36
CA GLY A 14 0.99 -8.14 12.03
C GLY A 14 1.98 -8.28 10.88
N PHE A 15 1.59 -8.98 9.82
CA PHE A 15 2.35 -9.05 8.57
C PHE A 15 2.55 -7.64 7.96
N ILE A 16 3.73 -7.37 7.38
CA ILE A 16 3.93 -6.21 6.52
C ILE A 16 3.09 -6.43 5.26
N MET A 17 2.12 -5.55 5.02
CA MET A 17 1.19 -5.65 3.89
C MET A 17 1.70 -4.88 2.68
N PHE A 18 2.46 -3.81 2.91
CA PHE A 18 3.02 -2.98 1.85
C PHE A 18 4.39 -2.44 2.26
N LYS A 19 5.38 -2.55 1.37
CA LYS A 19 6.80 -2.27 1.66
C LYS A 19 7.51 -1.51 0.52
N PRO A 20 7.20 -0.24 0.24
CA PRO A 20 7.98 0.54 -0.73
C PRO A 20 9.35 0.91 -0.13
N GLU A 21 10.39 0.57 -0.87
CA GLU A 21 11.80 0.86 -0.56
C GLU A 21 12.51 1.38 -1.80
N GLY A 22 13.50 2.24 -1.61
CA GLY A 22 14.32 2.73 -2.70
C GLY A 22 15.14 3.96 -2.32
N ASN A 23 15.47 4.76 -3.32
CA ASN A 23 16.21 6.01 -3.15
C ASN A 23 15.49 7.13 -3.91
N SER A 24 15.46 8.33 -3.32
CA SER A 24 14.88 9.51 -3.93
C SER A 24 15.74 10.73 -3.59
N PRO A 25 16.15 11.56 -4.57
CA PRO A 25 16.89 12.79 -4.32
C PRO A 25 16.20 13.75 -3.33
N GLN A 26 14.88 13.59 -3.16
CA GLN A 26 14.08 14.37 -2.22
C GLN A 26 14.14 13.88 -0.78
N SER A 27 14.69 12.68 -0.53
CA SER A 27 14.88 12.16 0.81
C SER A 27 16.15 12.73 1.44
N ALA A 28 16.00 13.29 2.63
CA ALA A 28 17.11 13.80 3.45
C ALA A 28 17.85 12.70 4.24
N ASN A 29 17.41 11.44 4.14
CA ASN A 29 18.07 10.32 4.81
C ASN A 29 19.41 9.96 4.14
N VAL A 30 20.25 9.26 4.90
CA VAL A 30 21.51 8.69 4.39
C VAL A 30 21.25 7.91 3.09
N ASN A 31 22.08 8.16 2.08
CA ASN A 31 21.95 7.60 0.73
C ASN A 31 20.60 7.87 0.07
N ASN A 32 19.91 8.96 0.43
CA ASN A 32 18.63 9.36 -0.14
C ASN A 32 17.54 8.29 0.03
N LYS A 33 17.62 7.47 1.08
CA LYS A 33 16.78 6.28 1.22
C LYS A 33 15.32 6.62 1.52
N ILE A 34 14.40 5.85 0.94
CA ILE A 34 12.98 5.81 1.31
C ILE A 34 12.63 4.41 1.83
N GLU A 35 11.90 4.33 2.93
CA GLU A 35 11.47 3.06 3.53
C GLU A 35 10.12 3.20 4.22
N SER A 36 9.06 2.60 3.68
CA SER A 36 7.79 2.51 4.41
C SER A 36 7.43 1.05 4.65
N TYR A 37 7.32 0.66 5.91
CA TYR A 37 6.93 -0.67 6.34
C TYR A 37 5.51 -0.57 6.90
N ILE A 38 4.55 -0.84 6.04
CA ILE A 38 3.14 -0.58 6.30
C ILE A 38 2.49 -1.91 6.71
N GLY A 39 2.27 -2.05 8.02
CA GLY A 39 1.65 -3.21 8.65
C GLY A 39 0.49 -2.79 9.57
N GLY A 40 -0.44 -3.72 9.78
CA GLY A 40 -1.62 -3.49 10.63
C GLY A 40 -2.78 -4.36 10.17
N PHE A 41 -3.06 -5.43 10.93
CA PHE A 41 -4.06 -6.43 10.55
C PHE A 41 -5.41 -6.21 11.26
N SER A 42 -5.41 -5.72 12.51
CA SER A 42 -6.60 -5.66 13.37
C SER A 42 -6.71 -4.35 14.15
N GLY A 43 -7.86 -4.15 14.80
CA GLY A 43 -8.14 -2.96 15.62
C GLY A 43 -8.32 -1.68 14.79
N ASN A 44 -8.26 -0.54 15.47
CA ASN A 44 -8.52 0.80 14.88
C ASN A 44 -7.52 1.21 13.79
N TYR A 45 -6.40 0.48 13.66
CA TYR A 45 -5.37 0.71 12.65
C TYR A 45 -5.26 -0.46 11.65
N SER A 46 -6.32 -1.27 11.50
CA SER A 46 -6.36 -2.29 10.44
C SER A 46 -6.26 -1.64 9.06
N LEU A 47 -5.30 -2.13 8.27
CA LEU A 47 -5.01 -1.63 6.93
C LEU A 47 -5.70 -2.46 5.84
N LEU A 48 -6.39 -3.54 6.22
CA LEU A 48 -7.12 -4.38 5.27
C LEU A 48 -8.31 -3.62 4.71
N LYS A 49 -8.36 -3.50 3.38
CA LYS A 49 -9.47 -2.88 2.65
C LYS A 49 -10.04 -3.88 1.65
N LYS A 50 -11.37 -4.02 1.65
CA LYS A 50 -12.08 -4.74 0.59
C LYS A 50 -12.35 -3.77 -0.55
N LYS A 51 -11.96 -4.14 -1.77
CA LYS A 51 -12.30 -3.40 -2.99
C LYS A 51 -13.12 -4.30 -3.91
N VAL A 52 -14.24 -3.79 -4.39
CA VAL A 52 -15.04 -4.44 -5.42
C VAL A 52 -14.66 -3.81 -6.76
N LEU A 53 -14.23 -4.63 -7.70
CA LEU A 53 -13.92 -4.21 -9.05
C LEU A 53 -15.04 -4.70 -9.97
N ASN A 54 -15.81 -3.76 -10.50
CA ASN A 54 -16.89 -4.09 -11.42
C ASN A 54 -16.32 -4.27 -12.82
N PHE A 55 -16.77 -5.28 -13.54
CA PHE A 55 -16.41 -5.46 -14.93
C PHE A 55 -17.08 -4.37 -15.79
N PRO A 56 -16.33 -3.68 -16.66
CA PRO A 56 -16.94 -2.75 -17.60
C PRO A 56 -17.70 -3.51 -18.69
N GLY A 57 -18.94 -3.11 -18.96
CA GLY A 57 -19.73 -3.63 -20.08
C GLY A 57 -20.65 -4.80 -19.73
N ASN A 58 -20.88 -5.68 -20.72
CA ASN A 58 -21.82 -6.80 -20.61
C ASN A 58 -21.26 -7.94 -19.76
N PRO A 59 -22.11 -8.74 -19.10
CA PRO A 59 -21.69 -9.95 -18.40
C PRO A 59 -20.95 -10.90 -19.35
N PHE A 60 -19.77 -11.38 -18.96
CA PHE A 60 -19.07 -12.43 -19.71
C PHE A 60 -19.44 -13.81 -19.15
N SER A 61 -19.66 -14.77 -20.04
CA SER A 61 -19.97 -16.16 -19.67
C SER A 61 -18.73 -17.03 -19.79
N ILE A 62 -18.35 -17.69 -18.70
CA ILE A 62 -17.36 -18.77 -18.69
C ILE A 62 -18.11 -20.10 -18.84
N ASN A 63 -17.70 -20.93 -19.80
CA ASN A 63 -18.16 -22.31 -19.94
C ASN A 63 -16.95 -23.26 -19.90
N ASN A 64 -17.20 -24.57 -19.88
CA ASN A 64 -16.15 -25.59 -19.75
C ASN A 64 -15.05 -25.53 -20.83
N ASN A 65 -15.29 -24.83 -21.95
CA ASN A 65 -14.35 -24.70 -23.07
C ASN A 65 -13.84 -23.26 -23.27
N SER A 66 -14.10 -22.35 -22.32
CA SER A 66 -13.66 -20.95 -22.42
C SER A 66 -12.78 -20.59 -21.23
N ALA A 67 -11.63 -19.96 -21.48
CA ALA A 67 -10.83 -19.28 -20.46
C ALA A 67 -11.10 -17.77 -20.50
N ALA A 68 -10.82 -17.07 -19.41
CA ALA A 68 -10.88 -15.62 -19.38
C ALA A 68 -9.72 -15.08 -18.55
N ASP A 69 -8.96 -14.16 -19.13
CA ASP A 69 -7.88 -13.44 -18.48
C ASP A 69 -8.38 -12.07 -18.01
N ILE A 70 -8.25 -11.80 -16.71
CA ILE A 70 -8.60 -10.53 -16.10
C ILE A 70 -7.31 -9.75 -15.81
N PHE A 71 -7.16 -8.60 -16.46
CA PHE A 71 -6.02 -7.72 -16.24
C PHE A 71 -6.40 -6.60 -15.28
N ILE A 72 -5.87 -6.70 -14.06
CA ILE A 72 -5.98 -5.68 -13.02
C ILE A 72 -4.70 -4.85 -13.06
N ASN A 73 -4.84 -3.53 -13.14
CA ASN A 73 -3.70 -2.61 -13.07
C ASN A 73 -3.80 -1.72 -11.83
N THR A 74 -2.64 -1.28 -11.36
CA THR A 74 -2.52 -0.34 -10.25
C THR A 74 -1.45 0.69 -10.58
N ASN A 75 -1.70 1.94 -10.20
CA ASN A 75 -0.67 2.98 -10.31
C ASN A 75 0.00 3.14 -8.94
N ILE A 76 1.26 2.71 -8.82
CA ILE A 76 2.00 2.77 -7.56
C ILE A 76 2.36 4.20 -7.15
N ASP A 77 2.45 5.16 -8.06
CA ASP A 77 2.75 6.56 -7.72
C ASP A 77 1.63 7.20 -6.90
N LYS A 78 0.43 6.61 -6.96
CA LYS A 78 -0.72 7.06 -6.18
C LYS A 78 -0.53 6.88 -4.67
N ILE A 79 0.44 6.08 -4.22
CA ILE A 79 0.77 5.95 -2.79
C ILE A 79 1.14 7.28 -2.15
N TRP A 80 1.63 8.23 -2.94
CA TRP A 80 2.02 9.55 -2.47
C TRP A 80 0.86 10.55 -2.43
N THR A 81 -0.18 10.39 -3.24
CA THR A 81 -1.11 11.50 -3.52
C THR A 81 -2.61 11.14 -3.57
N ALA A 82 -2.99 9.85 -3.44
CA ALA A 82 -4.37 9.45 -3.73
C ALA A 82 -5.44 9.99 -2.75
N ALA A 83 -5.35 9.65 -1.47
CA ALA A 83 -6.28 10.11 -0.43
C ALA A 83 -5.64 11.17 0.47
N ASN A 84 -4.32 11.10 0.66
CA ASN A 84 -3.50 12.03 1.42
C ASN A 84 -2.30 12.46 0.56
N ASP A 85 -1.85 13.71 0.72
CA ASP A 85 -0.65 14.23 0.06
C ASP A 85 0.59 13.99 0.95
N PHE A 86 1.36 12.95 0.63
CA PHE A 86 2.63 12.61 1.26
C PHE A 86 3.80 12.99 0.37
N LYS A 87 4.70 13.80 0.93
CA LYS A 87 5.92 14.21 0.25
C LYS A 87 7.09 13.47 0.85
N ILE A 88 7.95 12.90 0.00
CA ILE A 88 9.18 12.22 0.42
C ILE A 88 10.08 13.16 1.23
N THR A 89 10.07 14.46 0.93
CA THR A 89 10.80 15.49 1.69
C THR A 89 10.38 15.60 3.15
N GLN A 90 9.14 15.21 3.47
CA GLN A 90 8.57 15.31 4.81
C GLN A 90 8.57 13.95 5.51
N ILE A 91 8.26 12.89 4.77
CA ILE A 91 8.09 11.54 5.31
C ILE A 91 8.86 10.56 4.41
N PRO A 92 10.21 10.51 4.53
CA PRO A 92 11.00 9.54 3.77
C PRO A 92 10.93 8.14 4.38
N VAL A 93 10.56 8.01 5.66
CA VAL A 93 10.49 6.73 6.38
C VAL A 93 9.22 6.61 7.22
N CYS A 94 8.58 5.43 7.18
CA CYS A 94 7.46 5.07 8.04
C CYS A 94 7.62 3.60 8.50
N THR A 95 8.09 3.39 9.72
CA THR A 95 8.33 2.03 10.27
C THR A 95 7.48 1.69 11.48
N THR A 96 6.67 2.63 11.98
CA THR A 96 5.82 2.42 13.16
C THR A 96 4.34 2.31 12.74
N PRO A 97 3.60 1.29 13.21
CA PRO A 97 2.15 1.22 13.03
C PRO A 97 1.49 2.38 13.79
N ARG A 98 0.68 3.23 13.12
CA ARG A 98 -0.16 4.32 13.68
C ARG A 98 -0.79 5.16 12.56
N GLN A 99 -1.26 6.37 12.89
CA GLN A 99 -1.88 7.35 12.00
C GLN A 99 -1.16 7.53 10.65
N LEU A 100 0.18 7.60 10.65
CA LEU A 100 0.95 7.73 9.41
C LEU A 100 0.81 6.48 8.52
N ALA A 101 0.99 5.30 9.08
CA ALA A 101 0.84 4.04 8.35
C ALA A 101 -0.59 3.84 7.82
N THR A 102 -1.61 4.24 8.59
CA THR A 102 -3.01 4.24 8.11
C THR A 102 -3.24 5.23 6.99
N GLY A 103 -2.62 6.40 7.04
CA GLY A 103 -2.72 7.41 5.99
C GLY A 103 -2.07 6.94 4.68
N ILE A 104 -0.87 6.36 4.75
CA ILE A 104 -0.18 5.76 3.60
C ILE A 104 -1.01 4.61 3.02
N ALA A 105 -1.55 3.73 3.87
CA ALA A 105 -2.40 2.64 3.42
C ALA A 105 -3.70 3.12 2.75
N ALA A 106 -4.26 4.25 3.17
CA ALA A 106 -5.41 4.85 2.50
C ALA A 106 -5.11 5.24 1.04
N ASN A 107 -3.83 5.51 0.71
CA ASN A 107 -3.40 5.79 -0.65
C ASN A 107 -3.18 4.52 -1.51
N CYS A 108 -3.08 3.34 -0.91
CA CYS A 108 -2.89 2.06 -1.61
C CYS A 108 -4.15 1.53 -2.32
N GLY A 109 -5.20 2.35 -2.48
CA GLY A 109 -6.50 1.93 -3.03
C GLY A 109 -6.66 2.09 -4.55
N GLY A 110 -5.65 2.60 -5.27
CA GLY A 110 -5.72 2.94 -6.70
C GLY A 110 -5.64 1.73 -7.65
N VAL A 111 -6.59 0.81 -7.55
CA VAL A 111 -6.67 -0.41 -8.37
C VAL A 111 -7.91 -0.37 -9.27
N GLU A 112 -7.73 -0.66 -10.57
CA GLU A 112 -8.79 -0.64 -11.58
C GLU A 112 -8.67 -1.84 -12.54
N ILE A 113 -9.80 -2.35 -13.04
CA ILE A 113 -9.81 -3.32 -14.15
C ILE A 113 -9.68 -2.53 -15.44
N ILE A 114 -8.68 -2.85 -16.25
CA ILE A 114 -8.46 -2.17 -17.53
C ILE A 114 -9.02 -2.98 -18.70
N ARG A 115 -8.87 -4.30 -18.68
CA ARG A 115 -9.33 -5.16 -19.78
C ARG A 115 -9.59 -6.60 -19.33
N ILE A 116 -10.46 -7.25 -20.09
CA ILE A 116 -10.76 -8.68 -20.00
C ILE A 116 -10.50 -9.26 -21.39
N VAL A 117 -9.85 -10.42 -21.46
CA VAL A 117 -9.62 -11.16 -22.71
C VAL A 117 -10.22 -12.56 -22.57
N GLN A 118 -10.99 -13.02 -23.56
CA GLN A 118 -11.52 -14.39 -23.65
C GLN A 118 -10.80 -15.15 -24.76
#